data_AF-A0A6N9VGV2-F1
#
_entry.id   AF-A0A6N9VGV2-F1
#
_cell.length_a   1.000
_cell.length_b   1.000
_cell.length_c   1.000
_cell.angle_alpha   90.00
_cell.angle_beta   90.00
_cell.angle_gamma   90.00
#
_symmetry.space_group_name_H-M   'P 1'
#
loop_
_entity.id
_entity.type
_entity.pdbx_description
1 polymer ?
#
loop_
_entity_poly.entity_id
_entity_poly.type
_entity_poly.pdbx_seq_one_letter_code
_entity_poly.pdbx_strand_id
1 'polypeptide(L)' 'MTILVVSGTGTEIGKTVVTAAVAAAARGRRVAVLKPAQTGLAPGE' A
#
# COMPACT_ATOMS: atom_id res chain seq x y z
N MET A 1 5.00 17.76 2.86
CA MET A 1 5.08 16.29 2.92
C MET A 1 3.65 15.79 3.05
N THR A 2 3.18 14.92 2.17
CA THR A 2 1.77 14.49 2.12
C THR A 2 1.66 13.03 2.51
N ILE A 3 0.67 12.69 3.35
CA ILE A 3 0.38 11.31 3.76
C ILE A 3 -1.00 10.94 3.23
N LEU A 4 -1.09 9.79 2.58
CA LEU A 4 -2.35 9.19 2.13
C LEU A 4 -2.51 7.82 2.77
N VAL A 5 -3.62 7.60 3.46
CA VAL A 5 -3.96 6.29 4.04
C VAL A 5 -4.95 5.59 3.12
N VAL A 6 -4.59 4.39 2.65
CA VAL A 6 -5.49 3.52 1.87
C VAL A 6 -6.19 2.56 2.83
N SER A 7 -7.43 2.89 3.19
CA SER A 7 -8.30 2.06 4.04
C SER A 7 -9.21 1.15 3.21
N GLY A 8 -9.97 0.28 3.86
CA GLY A 8 -10.96 -0.57 3.23
C GLY A 8 -11.90 -1.24 4.23
N THR A 9 -13.05 -1.71 3.75
CA THR A 9 -14.14 -2.30 4.56
C THR A 9 -13.93 -3.77 4.94
N GLY A 10 -12.84 -4.39 4.50
CA GLY A 10 -12.57 -5.80 4.74
C GLY A 10 -11.16 -6.22 4.28
N THR A 11 -10.89 -7.52 4.35
CA THR A 11 -9.67 -8.16 3.84
C THR A 11 -9.80 -8.45 2.34
N GLU A 12 -8.68 -8.58 1.63
CA GLU A 12 -8.63 -9.03 0.22
C GLU A 12 -9.43 -8.21 -0.82
N ILE A 13 -10.08 -7.12 -0.42
CA ILE A 13 -10.82 -6.21 -1.32
C ILE A 13 -9.95 -5.28 -2.18
N GLY A 14 -8.68 -5.60 -2.38
CA GLY A 14 -7.81 -4.86 -3.32
C GLY A 14 -7.05 -3.65 -2.77
N LYS A 15 -6.94 -3.46 -1.45
CA LYS A 15 -6.16 -2.34 -0.85
C LYS A 15 -4.74 -2.23 -1.44
N THR A 16 -4.02 -3.34 -1.58
CA THR A 16 -2.67 -3.37 -2.16
C THR A 16 -2.65 -2.89 -3.62
N VAL A 17 -3.63 -3.34 -4.42
CA VAL A 17 -3.76 -2.95 -5.83
C VAL A 17 -4.05 -1.45 -5.94
N VAL A 18 -4.96 -0.93 -5.11
CA VAL A 18 -5.25 0.51 -5.06
C VAL A 18 -4.03 1.31 -4.66
N THR A 19 -3.26 0.88 -3.64
CA THR A 19 -2.01 1.54 -3.25
C THR A 19 -1.02 1.59 -4.42
N ALA A 20 -0.83 0.49 -5.14
CA ALA A 20 0.04 0.43 -6.31
C ALA A 20 -0.44 1.34 -7.44
N ALA A 21 -1.75 1.37 -7.72
CA ALA A 21 -2.34 2.23 -8.74
C ALA A 21 -2.15 3.72 -8.43
N VAL A 22 -2.34 4.13 -7.17
CA VAL A 22 -2.08 5.52 -6.74
C VAL A 22 -0.61 5.88 -6.87
N ALA A 23 0.30 4.99 -6.45
CA ALA A 23 1.74 5.22 -6.61
C ALA A 23 2.12 5.34 -8.09
N ALA A 24 1.55 4.50 -8.95
CA ALA A 24 1.76 4.54 -10.39
C ALA A 24 1.14 5.79 -11.04
N ALA A 25 0.03 6.32 -10.54
CA ALA A 25 -0.57 7.56 -11.04
C ALA A 25 0.28 8.80 -10.67
N ALA A 26 1.01 8.74 -9.56
CA ALA A 26 1.90 9.80 -9.09
C ALA A 26 3.29 9.79 -9.78
N ARG A 27 3.37 9.34 -11.04
CA ARG A 27 4.64 9.33 -11.80
C ARG A 27 5.29 10.71 -11.82
N GLY A 28 6.62 10.72 -11.75
CA GLY A 28 7.42 11.95 -11.65
C GLY A 28 7.52 12.54 -10.24
N ARG A 29 6.85 11.95 -9.23
CA ARG A 29 7.02 12.31 -7.82
C ARG A 29 7.75 11.19 -7.07
N ARG A 30 8.48 11.57 -6.02
CA ARG A 30 9.01 10.61 -5.04
C ARG A 30 7.86 10.10 -4.18
N VAL A 31 7.62 8.79 -4.22
CA VAL A 31 6.55 8.11 -3.48
C VAL A 31 7.17 6.99 -2.66
N ALA A 32 6.79 6.90 -1.39
CA ALA A 32 7.07 5.76 -0.54
C ALA A 32 5.75 5.05 -0.21
N VAL A 33 5.76 3.72 -0.29
CA VAL A 33 4.66 2.86 0.16
C VAL A 33 5.09 2.18 1.45
N LEU A 34 4.23 2.21 2.47
CA LEU A 34 4.46 1.57 3.75
C LEU A 34 3.31 0.62 4.06
N LYS A 35 3.64 -0.62 4.42
CA LYS A 35 2.72 -1.57 5.03
C LYS A 35 3.27 -1.94 6.42
N PRO A 36 2.84 -1.25 7.48
CA PRO A 36 3.49 -1.36 8.79
C PRO A 36 3.27 -2.73 9.45
N ALA A 37 2.21 -3.45 9.06
CA ALA A 37 1.94 -4.80 9.51
C ALA A 37 1.64 -5.69 8.28
N GLN A 38 2.43 -6.74 8.12
CA GLN A 38 2.21 -7.80 7.13
C GLN A 38 2.11 -9.12 7.89
N THR A 39 1.04 -9.86 7.64
CA THR A 39 0.79 -11.19 8.21
C THR A 39 0.85 -12.25 7.11
N GLY A 40 0.93 -13.53 7.49
CA GLY A 40 0.95 -14.64 6.53
C GLY A 40 2.25 -14.80 5.74
N LEU A 41 3.36 -14.25 6.24
CA LEU A 41 4.71 -14.49 5.74
C LEU A 41 5.32 -15.73 6.39
N ALA A 42 6.26 -16.38 5.71
CA ALA A 42 7.10 -17.39 6.36
C ALA A 42 8.06 -16.72 7.34
N PRO A 43 8.62 -17.46 8.32
CA PRO A 43 9.63 -16.93 9.22
C PRO A 43 10.84 -16.38 8.45
N GLY A 44 11.15 -15.09 8.62
CA GLY A 44 12.29 -14.42 8.00
C GLY A 44 12.00 -13.70 6.68
N GLU A 45 10.74 -13.71 6.23
CA GLU A 45 10.24 -12.83 5.16
C GLU A 45 9.66 -11.52 5.70
#